data_AF-A0AAW5WBE8-F1
#
_entry.id   AF-A0AAW5WBE8-F1
#
_cell.length_a   1.000
_cell.length_b   1.000
_cell.length_c   1.000
_cell.angle_alpha   90.00
_cell.angle_beta   90.00
_cell.angle_gamma   90.00
#
_symmetry.space_group_name_H-M   'P 1'
#
loop_
_entity.id
_entity.type
_entity.pdbx_description
1 polymer ?
#
loop_
_entity_poly.entity_id
_entity_poly.type
_entity_poly.pdbx_seq_one_letter_code
_entity_poly.pdbx_strand_id
1 'polypeptide(L)'
;MDPPYNTGKDFVYPDNFQDNMKNYLEITGQTEDGARLSTNTETSGRYHTDWLNMIYPRLKLARNLLSEDGIIFISIDDSEIENLKITCNDIFGEDNFISTISRLMKTGGAKGNFFTPNVEFILVYAKNINRAAHFRAKIGAEQIATYYNKTQSGGIRDGEIYGEERLYKASLDARANQRYWIECPDGSFVIPPGSTFPNSVKEGVQITPQRGDGVWKWTYARYKEEYNLGNIVFKETTTSALVDEEGKQAKYNIYNKLWLKDQQEKGMVPGNLINKWENRQSSKELKELGIPFDFAKPTNLLKYLIEISRIKENEIVMDFFAGSGSFGHSLYKYNAENNTSLKYILVQLPEKLSFDNQDQKQAYNFCVQERLPKTICELTKERLRRAGKKVREENPEWNGDVGFRVFKLDTSNIRPWEATAENLSEQIDAYVSPILEGRSEDDLLTELMLKRGINLSVNVETRQFNGLTISCVDGGKLFTCFASQIPASSVEGLTNGILDWHKSLKAGKDTVCYFLDDAFENNVAKTNLCAILEQHGLTNLHSL
;
A
#
# COMPACT_ATOMS: atom_id res chain seq x y z
N MET A 1 0.48 -6.31 -2.33
CA MET A 1 1.41 -7.31 -2.88
C MET A 1 0.65 -8.36 -3.65
N ASP A 2 1.31 -8.94 -4.64
CA ASP A 2 0.76 -9.98 -5.53
C ASP A 2 1.75 -11.15 -5.63
N PRO A 3 1.81 -12.02 -4.60
CA PRO A 3 2.73 -13.17 -4.59
C PRO A 3 2.37 -14.20 -5.68
N PRO A 4 3.27 -15.14 -6.01
CA PRO A 4 2.91 -16.29 -6.84
C PRO A 4 1.79 -17.10 -6.14
N TYR A 5 0.84 -17.63 -6.90
CA TYR A 5 -0.38 -18.27 -6.36
C TYR A 5 -0.22 -19.77 -6.08
N ASN A 6 0.94 -20.35 -6.38
CA ASN A 6 1.23 -21.77 -6.19
C ASN A 6 0.31 -22.69 -7.04
N THR A 7 0.05 -22.33 -8.30
CA THR A 7 -0.84 -23.09 -9.20
C THR A 7 -0.19 -24.30 -9.90
N GLY A 8 1.01 -24.71 -9.47
CA GLY A 8 1.79 -25.79 -10.10
C GLY A 8 2.63 -25.34 -11.31
N LYS A 9 2.37 -24.14 -11.85
CA LYS A 9 3.18 -23.48 -12.88
C LYS A 9 3.99 -22.31 -12.34
N ASP A 10 3.64 -21.84 -11.15
CA ASP A 10 4.25 -20.68 -10.54
C ASP A 10 5.61 -21.05 -9.93
N PHE A 11 6.59 -20.17 -10.11
CA PHE A 11 7.90 -20.32 -9.52
C PHE A 11 7.82 -19.99 -8.02
N VAL A 12 8.11 -20.97 -7.17
CA VAL A 12 8.33 -20.75 -5.74
C VAL A 12 9.78 -20.31 -5.56
N TYR A 13 10.01 -19.16 -4.93
CA TYR A 13 11.36 -18.66 -4.70
C TYR A 13 12.07 -19.60 -3.72
N PRO A 14 13.18 -20.27 -4.13
CA PRO A 14 13.95 -21.07 -3.20
C PRO A 14 14.67 -20.09 -2.26
N ASP A 15 14.19 -19.98 -1.03
CA ASP A 15 14.96 -19.29 0.00
C ASP A 15 16.24 -20.11 0.21
N ASN A 16 17.39 -19.48 -0.04
CA ASN A 16 18.70 -20.08 0.21
C ASN A 16 18.98 -20.00 1.71
N PHE A 17 18.19 -20.74 2.50
CA PHE A 17 18.51 -20.95 3.90
C PHE A 17 19.82 -21.76 3.93
N GLN A 18 20.80 -21.29 4.70
CA GLN A 18 21.96 -22.11 5.05
C GLN A 18 21.57 -23.34 5.90
N ASP A 19 20.28 -23.50 6.25
CA ASP A 19 19.76 -24.75 6.80
C ASP A 19 19.69 -25.82 5.72
N ASN A 20 20.62 -26.76 5.81
CA ASN A 20 20.64 -27.93 4.95
C ASN A 20 19.35 -28.76 5.14
N MET A 21 18.94 -29.47 4.09
CA MET A 21 17.80 -30.40 4.09
C MET A 21 17.79 -31.39 5.26
N LYS A 22 18.98 -31.69 5.81
CA LYS A 22 19.15 -32.59 6.95
C LYS A 22 18.61 -31.98 8.25
N ASN A 23 18.82 -30.69 8.50
CA ASN A 23 18.34 -30.00 9.69
C ASN A 23 16.80 -29.92 9.74
N TYR A 24 16.15 -29.68 8.59
CA TYR A 24 14.69 -29.69 8.47
C TYR A 24 14.09 -31.07 8.79
N LEU A 25 14.70 -32.14 8.27
CA LEU A 25 14.24 -33.52 8.50
C LEU A 25 14.42 -33.96 9.96
N GLU A 26 15.46 -33.49 10.63
CA GLU A 26 15.69 -33.72 12.07
C GLU A 26 14.68 -32.94 12.93
N ILE A 27 14.42 -31.66 12.65
CA ILE A 27 13.46 -30.82 13.40
C ILE A 27 12.02 -31.32 13.24
N THR A 28 11.65 -31.81 12.06
CA THR A 28 10.29 -32.33 11.78
C THR A 28 10.10 -33.78 12.26
N GLY A 29 11.13 -34.41 12.85
CA GLY A 29 11.07 -35.79 13.34
C GLY A 29 10.91 -36.83 12.23
N GLN A 30 11.26 -36.48 10.99
CA GLN A 30 11.09 -37.34 9.80
C GLN A 30 12.31 -38.25 9.53
N THR A 31 13.32 -38.19 10.40
CA THR A 31 14.51 -39.06 10.39
C THR A 31 14.85 -39.55 11.79
N GLU A 32 15.08 -40.86 11.92
CA GLU A 32 15.81 -41.48 13.03
C GLU A 32 17.08 -42.11 12.47
N ASP A 33 18.23 -41.89 13.11
CA ASP A 33 19.53 -42.47 12.74
C ASP A 33 19.92 -42.33 11.24
N GLY A 34 19.56 -41.20 10.62
CA GLY A 34 19.88 -40.91 9.22
C GLY A 34 19.02 -41.65 8.19
N ALA A 35 18.02 -42.42 8.63
CA ALA A 35 17.04 -43.07 7.76
C ALA A 35 15.69 -42.35 7.81
N ARG A 36 15.08 -42.11 6.63
CA ARG A 36 13.74 -41.50 6.51
C ARG A 36 12.68 -42.45 7.08
N LEU A 37 11.88 -41.95 8.02
CA LEU A 37 10.81 -42.72 8.68
C LEU A 37 9.53 -42.85 7.85
N SER A 38 9.28 -41.95 6.89
CA SER A 38 8.05 -41.95 6.08
C SER A 38 8.30 -42.30 4.61
N THR A 39 7.58 -43.30 4.10
CA THR A 39 7.55 -43.72 2.69
C THR A 39 6.45 -43.03 1.86
N ASN A 40 5.67 -42.12 2.44
CA ASN A 40 4.69 -41.35 1.68
C ASN A 40 5.43 -40.41 0.73
N THR A 41 5.19 -40.57 -0.58
CA THR A 41 5.55 -39.57 -1.58
C THR A 41 4.71 -38.31 -1.34
N GLU A 42 5.21 -37.43 -0.47
CA GLU A 42 4.67 -36.10 -0.18
C GLU A 42 5.00 -35.11 -1.31
N THR A 43 4.47 -35.31 -2.51
CA THR A 43 4.64 -34.31 -3.59
C THR A 43 3.75 -33.09 -3.35
N SER A 44 2.59 -33.25 -2.69
CA SER A 44 1.60 -32.19 -2.44
C SER A 44 1.84 -31.40 -1.15
N GLY A 45 2.13 -32.05 -0.02
CA GLY A 45 2.37 -31.35 1.26
C GLY A 45 3.61 -30.46 1.25
N ARG A 46 4.67 -30.88 0.53
CA ARG A 46 5.87 -30.07 0.32
C ARG A 46 5.59 -28.78 -0.44
N TYR A 47 4.68 -28.83 -1.41
CA TYR A 47 4.40 -27.68 -2.28
C TYR A 47 3.79 -26.49 -1.51
N HIS A 48 2.88 -26.75 -0.58
CA HIS A 48 2.33 -25.73 0.33
C HIS A 48 3.36 -25.27 1.36
N THR A 49 4.15 -26.21 1.89
CA THR A 49 5.20 -25.92 2.89
C THR A 49 6.28 -25.00 2.31
N ASP A 50 6.74 -25.25 1.10
CA ASP A 50 7.75 -24.43 0.42
C ASP A 50 7.22 -23.01 0.16
N TRP A 51 5.97 -22.88 -0.27
CA TRP A 51 5.33 -21.58 -0.46
C TRP A 51 5.16 -20.81 0.86
N LEU A 52 4.76 -21.50 1.93
CA LEU A 52 4.66 -20.92 3.27
C LEU A 52 6.02 -20.47 3.81
N ASN A 53 7.06 -21.29 3.65
CA ASN A 53 8.44 -20.95 4.05
C ASN A 53 8.95 -19.70 3.33
N MET A 54 8.53 -19.49 2.08
CA MET A 54 8.82 -18.27 1.34
C MET A 54 7.99 -17.06 1.84
N ILE A 55 6.68 -17.20 2.04
CA ILE A 55 5.81 -16.06 2.37
C ILE A 55 5.94 -15.60 3.83
N TYR A 56 6.07 -16.53 4.78
CA TYR A 56 6.10 -16.24 6.21
C TYR A 56 7.14 -15.19 6.62
N PRO A 57 8.45 -15.34 6.33
CA PRO A 57 9.47 -14.36 6.73
C PRO A 57 9.25 -13.00 6.06
N ARG A 58 8.75 -12.99 4.83
CA ARG A 58 8.46 -11.75 4.08
C ARG A 58 7.30 -10.98 4.71
N LEU A 59 6.21 -11.65 5.08
CA LEU A 59 5.10 -11.02 5.79
C LEU A 59 5.50 -10.52 7.19
N LYS A 60 6.33 -11.28 7.90
CA LYS A 60 6.84 -10.87 9.22
C LYS A 60 7.66 -9.58 9.11
N LEU A 61 8.52 -9.46 8.10
CA LEU A 61 9.26 -8.22 7.82
C LEU A 61 8.32 -7.09 7.36
N ALA A 62 7.36 -7.37 6.48
CA ALA A 62 6.39 -6.38 6.02
C ALA A 62 5.61 -5.76 7.18
N ARG A 63 5.18 -6.58 8.16
CA ARG A 63 4.52 -6.08 9.38
C ARG A 63 5.40 -5.11 10.17
N ASN A 64 6.71 -5.34 10.23
CA ASN A 64 7.64 -4.43 10.93
C ASN A 64 7.78 -3.09 10.20
N LEU A 65 7.67 -3.08 8.87
CA LEU A 65 7.77 -1.88 8.04
C LEU A 65 6.48 -1.06 8.00
N LEU A 66 5.32 -1.66 8.27
CA LEU A 66 4.04 -0.95 8.33
C LEU A 66 4.03 0.07 9.47
N SER A 67 3.43 1.24 9.22
CA SER A 67 3.03 2.16 10.27
C SER A 67 1.94 1.52 11.15
N GLU A 68 1.70 2.10 12.33
CA GLU A 68 0.68 1.59 13.25
C GLU A 68 -0.75 1.64 12.67
N ASP A 69 -1.04 2.61 11.79
CA ASP A 69 -2.27 2.71 11.01
C ASP A 69 -2.18 2.02 9.63
N GLY A 70 -1.07 1.32 9.36
CA GLY A 70 -0.77 0.71 8.08
C GLY A 70 -1.65 -0.50 7.75
N ILE A 71 -1.95 -0.66 6.47
CA ILE A 71 -2.78 -1.73 5.92
C ILE A 71 -1.98 -2.53 4.89
N ILE A 72 -2.20 -3.85 4.86
CA ILE A 72 -1.68 -4.73 3.80
C ILE A 72 -2.82 -5.35 3.00
N PHE A 73 -2.67 -5.33 1.68
CA PHE A 73 -3.53 -6.03 0.72
C PHE A 73 -2.72 -7.12 0.03
N ILE A 74 -3.21 -8.35 0.04
CA ILE A 74 -2.52 -9.53 -0.51
C ILE A 74 -3.45 -10.23 -1.49
N SER A 75 -3.12 -10.19 -2.78
CA SER A 75 -3.82 -10.97 -3.81
C SER A 75 -3.49 -12.46 -3.71
N ILE A 76 -4.48 -13.31 -3.89
CA ILE A 76 -4.34 -14.78 -3.85
C ILE A 76 -5.49 -15.46 -4.59
N ASP A 77 -5.29 -16.69 -5.07
CA ASP A 77 -6.37 -17.54 -5.59
C ASP A 77 -6.94 -18.48 -4.50
N ASP A 78 -7.72 -19.47 -4.93
CA ASP A 78 -8.29 -20.51 -4.09
C ASP A 78 -7.26 -21.54 -3.59
N SER A 79 -6.08 -21.65 -4.21
CA SER A 79 -5.08 -22.66 -3.90
C SER A 79 -4.43 -22.44 -2.52
N GLU A 80 -4.20 -21.17 -2.15
CA GLU A 80 -3.41 -20.81 -0.94
C GLU A 80 -4.12 -19.86 0.02
N ILE A 81 -5.38 -19.50 -0.23
CA ILE A 81 -6.09 -18.51 0.60
C ILE A 81 -6.18 -18.92 2.08
N GLU A 82 -6.43 -20.18 2.38
CA GLU A 82 -6.57 -20.67 3.76
C GLU A 82 -5.22 -20.63 4.48
N ASN A 83 -4.17 -21.15 3.84
CA ASN A 83 -2.80 -21.15 4.34
C ASN A 83 -2.29 -19.73 4.59
N LEU A 84 -2.54 -18.82 3.64
CA LEU A 84 -2.18 -17.42 3.75
C LEU A 84 -2.95 -16.73 4.88
N LYS A 85 -4.24 -17.03 5.05
CA LYS A 85 -5.05 -16.45 6.13
C LYS A 85 -4.56 -16.89 7.50
N ILE A 86 -4.25 -18.17 7.68
CA ILE A 86 -3.67 -18.71 8.92
C ILE A 86 -2.32 -18.02 9.22
N THR A 87 -1.47 -17.90 8.21
CA THR A 87 -0.17 -17.21 8.33
C THR A 87 -0.33 -15.74 8.71
N CYS A 88 -1.29 -15.05 8.11
CA CYS A 88 -1.58 -13.66 8.46
C CYS A 88 -2.16 -13.52 9.86
N ASN A 89 -2.99 -14.46 10.32
CA ASN A 89 -3.51 -14.46 11.69
C ASN A 89 -2.38 -14.60 12.71
N ASP A 90 -1.37 -15.46 12.46
CA ASP A 90 -0.20 -15.60 13.32
C ASP A 90 0.63 -14.30 13.37
N ILE A 91 0.88 -13.68 12.21
CA ILE A 91 1.78 -12.52 12.09
C ILE A 91 1.09 -11.23 12.54
N PHE A 92 -0.11 -10.94 12.02
CA PHE A 92 -0.83 -9.68 12.25
C PHE A 92 -1.78 -9.76 13.46
N GLY A 93 -2.18 -10.95 13.89
CA GLY A 93 -3.25 -11.17 14.87
C GLY A 93 -4.62 -11.23 14.18
N GLU A 94 -5.44 -12.21 14.59
CA GLU A 94 -6.79 -12.43 14.02
C GLU A 94 -7.70 -11.20 14.21
N ASP A 95 -7.58 -10.50 15.34
CA ASP A 95 -8.34 -9.27 15.61
C ASP A 95 -8.04 -8.13 14.62
N ASN A 96 -6.90 -8.20 13.92
CA ASN A 96 -6.50 -7.21 12.91
C ASN A 96 -6.93 -7.58 11.48
N PHE A 97 -7.66 -8.68 11.31
CA PHE A 97 -8.29 -9.04 10.04
C PHE A 97 -9.42 -8.06 9.69
N ILE A 98 -9.37 -7.50 8.48
CA ILE A 98 -10.40 -6.55 8.02
C ILE A 98 -11.46 -7.27 7.17
N SER A 99 -11.04 -7.91 6.08
CA SER A 99 -11.94 -8.60 5.17
C SER A 99 -11.18 -9.47 4.18
N THR A 100 -11.89 -10.45 3.62
CA THR A 100 -11.55 -11.07 2.34
C THR A 100 -12.39 -10.40 1.26
N ILE A 101 -11.74 -9.87 0.22
CA ILE A 101 -12.42 -9.28 -0.94
C ILE A 101 -12.44 -10.32 -2.05
N SER A 102 -13.60 -10.57 -2.65
CA SER A 102 -13.73 -11.36 -3.87
C SER A 102 -13.63 -10.45 -5.09
N ARG A 103 -12.70 -10.75 -6.00
CA ARG A 103 -12.48 -9.98 -7.23
C ARG A 103 -12.80 -10.84 -8.46
N LEU A 104 -13.70 -10.34 -9.31
CA LEU A 104 -13.96 -10.92 -10.63
C LEU A 104 -12.80 -10.58 -11.59
N MET A 105 -12.04 -11.59 -11.99
CA MET A 105 -10.91 -11.47 -12.91
C MET A 105 -11.33 -11.43 -14.38
N LYS A 106 -12.44 -12.08 -14.74
CA LYS A 106 -12.96 -12.18 -16.11
C LYS A 106 -14.46 -12.45 -16.13
N THR A 107 -15.19 -11.81 -17.04
CA THR A 107 -16.57 -12.19 -17.39
C THR A 107 -16.55 -13.14 -18.58
N GLY A 108 -16.83 -14.42 -18.35
CA GLY A 108 -16.98 -15.44 -19.40
C GLY A 108 -15.83 -16.45 -19.50
N GLY A 109 -16.03 -17.43 -20.38
CA GLY A 109 -15.22 -18.65 -20.50
C GLY A 109 -15.97 -19.86 -19.94
N ALA A 110 -15.90 -20.99 -20.63
CA ALA A 110 -16.52 -22.26 -20.22
C ALA A 110 -15.46 -23.27 -19.76
N LYS A 111 -14.36 -22.78 -19.17
CA LYS A 111 -13.31 -23.65 -18.62
C LYS A 111 -13.67 -23.96 -17.18
N GLY A 112 -13.79 -25.24 -16.84
CA GLY A 112 -14.15 -25.71 -15.50
C GLY A 112 -15.19 -26.82 -15.56
N ASN A 113 -15.07 -27.82 -14.69
CA ASN A 113 -15.96 -28.99 -14.69
C ASN A 113 -17.29 -28.72 -13.98
N PHE A 114 -17.25 -27.93 -12.90
CA PHE A 114 -18.42 -27.59 -12.09
C PHE A 114 -18.65 -26.07 -12.04
N PHE A 115 -17.58 -25.29 -11.84
CA PHE A 115 -17.62 -23.83 -11.85
C PHE A 115 -16.54 -23.28 -12.78
N THR A 116 -16.81 -22.11 -13.36
CA THR A 116 -15.79 -21.38 -14.11
C THR A 116 -14.91 -20.56 -13.14
N PRO A 117 -13.59 -20.78 -13.07
CA PRO A 117 -12.70 -20.07 -12.16
C PRO A 117 -12.47 -18.66 -12.69
N ASN A 118 -13.28 -17.73 -12.17
CA ASN A 118 -13.35 -16.34 -12.60
C ASN A 118 -13.10 -15.35 -11.47
N VAL A 119 -12.97 -15.84 -10.24
CA VAL A 119 -12.81 -15.04 -9.03
C VAL A 119 -11.45 -15.34 -8.42
N GLU A 120 -10.74 -14.30 -8.01
CA GLU A 120 -9.61 -14.38 -7.08
C GLU A 120 -9.95 -13.60 -5.82
N PHE A 121 -9.07 -13.65 -4.84
CA PHE A 121 -9.27 -13.02 -3.54
C PHE A 121 -8.20 -11.98 -3.23
N ILE A 122 -8.54 -11.04 -2.36
CA ILE A 122 -7.61 -10.10 -1.76
C ILE A 122 -7.83 -10.14 -0.25
N LEU A 123 -6.86 -10.63 0.50
CA LEU A 123 -6.87 -10.58 1.96
C LEU A 123 -6.41 -9.20 2.44
N VAL A 124 -7.10 -8.68 3.45
CA VAL A 124 -6.84 -7.35 4.00
C VAL A 124 -6.64 -7.43 5.52
N TYR A 125 -5.50 -6.93 5.98
CA TYR A 125 -5.16 -6.81 7.40
C TYR A 125 -4.66 -5.41 7.72
N ALA A 126 -4.93 -4.96 8.94
CA ALA A 126 -4.24 -3.81 9.54
C ALA A 126 -3.02 -4.28 10.34
N LYS A 127 -2.07 -3.38 10.58
CA LYS A 127 -1.09 -3.59 11.67
C LYS A 127 -1.75 -3.44 13.04
N ASN A 128 -2.59 -2.42 13.18
CA ASN A 128 -3.46 -2.21 14.33
C ASN A 128 -4.81 -1.65 13.87
N ILE A 129 -5.85 -2.48 13.91
CA ILE A 129 -7.18 -2.13 13.38
C ILE A 129 -7.81 -0.93 14.09
N ASN A 130 -7.48 -0.71 15.36
CA ASN A 130 -8.00 0.42 16.15
C ASN A 130 -7.38 1.76 15.73
N ARG A 131 -6.25 1.73 15.02
CA ARG A 131 -5.56 2.93 14.50
C ARG A 131 -5.78 3.14 13.01
N ALA A 132 -6.21 2.11 12.30
CA ALA A 132 -6.50 2.18 10.87
C ALA A 132 -7.67 3.12 10.55
N ALA A 133 -7.54 3.88 9.46
CA ALA A 133 -8.64 4.68 8.95
C ALA A 133 -9.78 3.79 8.45
N HIS A 134 -11.03 4.16 8.76
CA HIS A 134 -12.17 3.46 8.19
C HIS A 134 -12.25 3.67 6.68
N PHE A 135 -12.38 2.56 5.94
CA PHE A 135 -12.38 2.63 4.49
C PHE A 135 -13.59 3.37 3.94
N ARG A 136 -13.35 4.24 2.94
CA ARG A 136 -14.40 4.99 2.24
C ARG A 136 -14.10 5.07 0.75
N ALA A 137 -15.01 4.57 -0.06
CA ALA A 137 -14.98 4.72 -1.52
C ALA A 137 -15.74 5.98 -1.95
N LYS A 138 -15.29 6.62 -3.04
CA LYS A 138 -16.08 7.67 -3.70
C LYS A 138 -17.38 7.08 -4.28
N ILE A 139 -18.41 7.91 -4.31
CA ILE A 139 -19.69 7.57 -4.92
C ILE A 139 -19.48 7.50 -6.44
N GLY A 140 -19.87 6.38 -7.06
CA GLY A 140 -19.69 6.18 -8.50
C GLY A 140 -20.62 7.07 -9.33
N ALA A 141 -20.15 7.51 -10.49
CA ALA A 141 -20.91 8.40 -11.38
C ALA A 141 -22.31 7.86 -11.75
N GLU A 142 -22.43 6.57 -12.03
CA GLU A 142 -23.73 5.92 -12.30
C GLU A 142 -24.67 6.02 -11.10
N GLN A 143 -24.14 5.87 -9.88
CA GLN A 143 -24.92 5.97 -8.66
C GLN A 143 -25.35 7.42 -8.41
N ILE A 144 -24.48 8.39 -8.68
CA ILE A 144 -24.81 9.81 -8.63
C ILE A 144 -25.97 10.11 -9.59
N ALA A 145 -25.82 9.72 -10.87
CA ALA A 145 -26.85 9.93 -11.89
C ALA A 145 -28.19 9.26 -11.54
N THR A 146 -28.15 8.07 -10.94
CA THR A 146 -29.36 7.32 -10.59
C THR A 146 -30.08 7.91 -9.38
N TYR A 147 -29.35 8.21 -8.30
CA TYR A 147 -29.94 8.49 -7.00
C TYR A 147 -29.96 9.97 -6.62
N TYR A 148 -29.10 10.79 -7.20
CA TYR A 148 -28.96 12.22 -6.89
C TYR A 148 -29.40 13.05 -8.09
N ASN A 149 -30.70 13.05 -8.34
CA ASN A 149 -31.34 13.57 -9.55
C ASN A 149 -32.26 14.77 -9.31
N LYS A 150 -32.20 15.37 -8.11
CA LYS A 150 -33.01 16.52 -7.72
C LYS A 150 -32.13 17.69 -7.34
N THR A 151 -32.62 18.89 -7.60
CA THR A 151 -31.99 20.15 -7.21
C THR A 151 -32.90 20.87 -6.24
N GLN A 152 -32.36 21.33 -5.12
CA GLN A 152 -33.08 22.11 -4.15
C GLN A 152 -33.41 23.49 -4.72
N SER A 153 -34.63 23.96 -4.47
CA SER A 153 -35.05 25.33 -4.79
C SER A 153 -35.41 26.08 -3.51
N GLY A 154 -34.77 27.23 -3.31
CA GLY A 154 -34.92 28.08 -2.14
C GLY A 154 -34.27 27.51 -0.86
N GLY A 155 -34.15 28.39 0.14
CA GLY A 155 -33.50 28.08 1.43
C GLY A 155 -31.97 28.15 1.37
N ILE A 156 -31.32 27.69 2.43
CA ILE A 156 -29.86 27.82 2.61
C ILE A 156 -29.07 26.94 1.61
N ARG A 157 -29.66 25.83 1.16
CA ARG A 157 -29.05 24.88 0.22
C ARG A 157 -29.63 25.02 -1.20
N ASP A 158 -30.10 26.21 -1.57
CA ASP A 158 -30.60 26.48 -2.92
C ASP A 158 -29.56 26.12 -3.99
N GLY A 159 -29.98 25.41 -5.03
CA GLY A 159 -29.10 24.90 -6.09
C GLY A 159 -28.32 23.63 -5.75
N GLU A 160 -28.35 23.12 -4.51
CA GLU A 160 -27.66 21.87 -4.17
C GLU A 160 -28.39 20.63 -4.72
N ILE A 161 -27.62 19.64 -5.15
CA ILE A 161 -28.13 18.36 -5.65
C ILE A 161 -28.38 17.42 -4.47
N TYR A 162 -29.53 16.74 -4.48
CA TYR A 162 -29.88 15.73 -3.48
C TYR A 162 -30.55 14.50 -4.09
N GLY A 163 -30.42 13.39 -3.37
CA GLY A 163 -31.24 12.20 -3.54
C GLY A 163 -32.28 12.09 -2.43
N GLU A 164 -33.22 11.16 -2.58
CA GLU A 164 -34.25 10.91 -1.57
C GLU A 164 -34.20 9.45 -1.12
N GLU A 165 -34.24 9.25 0.19
CA GLU A 165 -34.28 7.91 0.79
C GLU A 165 -35.52 7.78 1.66
N ARG A 166 -36.21 6.63 1.59
CA ARG A 166 -37.38 6.37 2.43
C ARG A 166 -36.99 6.38 3.90
N LEU A 167 -37.77 7.08 4.72
CA LEU A 167 -37.61 7.12 6.16
C LEU A 167 -37.97 5.77 6.81
N TYR A 168 -38.83 4.99 6.17
CA TYR A 168 -39.13 3.60 6.54
C TYR A 168 -38.49 2.61 5.55
N LYS A 169 -37.83 1.58 6.09
CA LYS A 169 -37.35 0.42 5.35
C LYS A 169 -37.74 -0.85 6.11
N ALA A 170 -38.32 -1.82 5.42
CA ALA A 170 -38.78 -3.07 6.04
C ALA A 170 -37.66 -3.91 6.66
N SER A 171 -36.41 -3.70 6.24
CA SER A 171 -35.23 -4.43 6.72
C SER A 171 -34.60 -3.86 8.00
N LEU A 172 -35.22 -2.86 8.64
CA LEU A 172 -34.67 -2.26 9.86
C LEU A 172 -35.01 -3.13 11.08
N ASP A 173 -34.00 -3.42 11.89
CA ASP A 173 -34.21 -4.05 13.20
C ASP A 173 -34.96 -3.12 14.14
N ALA A 174 -35.95 -3.67 14.85
CA ALA A 174 -36.79 -2.91 15.76
C ALA A 174 -35.97 -2.31 16.92
N ARG A 175 -36.10 -0.99 17.13
CA ARG A 175 -35.50 -0.26 18.26
C ARG A 175 -36.57 0.44 19.08
N ALA A 176 -36.39 0.43 20.41
CA ALA A 176 -37.40 0.85 21.39
C ALA A 176 -37.98 2.26 21.20
N ASN A 177 -37.22 3.18 20.59
CA ASN A 177 -37.51 4.61 20.47
C ASN A 177 -37.69 5.08 19.01
N GLN A 178 -38.01 4.17 18.09
CA GLN A 178 -38.13 4.47 16.66
C GLN A 178 -39.50 4.13 16.07
N ARG A 179 -40.51 3.85 16.90
CA ARG A 179 -41.89 3.64 16.46
C ARG A 179 -42.78 4.72 17.06
N TYR A 180 -43.20 5.66 16.22
CA TYR A 180 -43.99 6.83 16.62
C TYR A 180 -44.85 7.32 15.46
N TRP A 181 -45.91 8.07 15.76
CA TRP A 181 -46.74 8.71 14.74
C TRP A 181 -46.04 9.93 14.12
N ILE A 182 -46.17 10.09 12.81
CA ILE A 182 -45.79 11.30 12.09
C ILE A 182 -47.02 11.92 11.43
N GLU A 183 -47.25 13.20 11.66
CA GLU A 183 -48.31 13.99 11.00
C GLU A 183 -47.93 14.30 9.55
N CYS A 184 -48.88 14.09 8.63
CA CYS A 184 -48.77 14.39 7.21
C CYS A 184 -49.35 15.78 6.89
N PRO A 185 -49.05 16.35 5.71
CA PRO A 185 -49.53 17.69 5.35
C PRO A 185 -51.05 17.87 5.30
N ASP A 186 -51.82 16.78 5.13
CA ASP A 186 -53.28 16.78 5.14
C ASP A 186 -53.88 16.60 6.55
N GLY A 187 -53.04 16.51 7.58
CA GLY A 187 -53.43 16.28 8.98
C GLY A 187 -53.59 14.81 9.35
N SER A 188 -53.42 13.87 8.42
CA SER A 188 -53.44 12.43 8.72
C SER A 188 -52.15 11.98 9.40
N PHE A 189 -52.20 10.90 10.19
CA PHE A 189 -51.00 10.33 10.80
C PHE A 189 -50.56 9.03 10.14
N VAL A 190 -49.24 8.81 10.09
CA VAL A 190 -48.65 7.59 9.54
C VAL A 190 -47.62 6.98 10.48
N ILE A 191 -47.50 5.65 10.42
CA ILE A 191 -46.53 4.85 11.18
C ILE A 191 -46.08 3.63 10.35
N PRO A 192 -44.90 3.04 10.59
CA PRO A 192 -44.51 1.80 9.96
C PRO A 192 -45.51 0.67 10.30
N PRO A 193 -45.70 -0.31 9.42
CA PRO A 193 -46.64 -1.40 9.63
C PRO A 193 -46.25 -2.22 10.87
N GLY A 194 -47.22 -2.80 11.54
CA GLY A 194 -47.01 -3.56 12.77
C GLY A 194 -48.32 -3.85 13.50
N SER A 195 -48.19 -4.50 14.64
CA SER A 195 -49.26 -4.91 15.54
C SER A 195 -49.40 -4.00 16.76
N THR A 196 -48.34 -3.27 17.13
CA THR A 196 -48.39 -2.32 18.25
C THR A 196 -48.54 -0.88 17.77
N PHE A 197 -49.38 -0.12 18.47
CA PHE A 197 -49.64 1.29 18.15
C PHE A 197 -49.61 2.13 19.42
N PRO A 198 -49.08 3.37 19.38
CA PRO A 198 -49.12 4.27 20.53
C PRO A 198 -50.56 4.53 21.01
N ASN A 199 -50.73 4.70 22.33
CA ASN A 199 -52.03 4.84 22.99
C ASN A 199 -52.85 6.08 22.57
N SER A 200 -52.23 7.03 21.86
CA SER A 200 -52.88 8.20 21.30
C SER A 200 -52.29 8.55 19.95
N VAL A 201 -53.14 8.89 19.00
CA VAL A 201 -52.74 9.39 17.68
C VAL A 201 -52.39 10.87 17.80
N LYS A 202 -51.11 11.15 18.03
CA LYS A 202 -50.53 12.50 18.00
C LYS A 202 -49.08 12.43 17.55
N GLU A 203 -48.63 13.50 16.90
CA GLU A 203 -47.27 13.70 16.41
C GLU A 203 -46.24 13.35 17.50
N GLY A 204 -45.30 12.45 17.17
CA GLY A 204 -44.19 12.07 18.04
C GLY A 204 -44.52 11.16 19.23
N VAL A 205 -45.79 10.76 19.42
CA VAL A 205 -46.13 9.78 20.46
C VAL A 205 -45.54 8.42 20.08
N GLN A 206 -44.67 7.91 20.94
CA GLN A 206 -43.88 6.70 20.69
C GLN A 206 -44.38 5.48 21.46
N ILE A 207 -44.06 4.29 20.95
CA ILE A 207 -44.28 3.01 21.63
C ILE A 207 -43.07 2.09 21.39
N THR A 208 -42.79 1.21 22.35
CA THR A 208 -41.79 0.16 22.15
C THR A 208 -42.33 -0.90 21.17
N PRO A 209 -41.64 -1.16 20.04
CA PRO A 209 -42.08 -2.14 19.06
C PRO A 209 -41.97 -3.58 19.61
N GLN A 210 -42.86 -4.44 19.16
CA GLN A 210 -42.77 -5.89 19.34
C GLN A 210 -42.14 -6.57 18.11
N ARG A 211 -41.83 -7.86 18.24
CA ARG A 211 -41.27 -8.65 17.13
C ARG A 211 -42.23 -8.63 15.94
N GLY A 212 -41.71 -8.19 14.79
CA GLY A 212 -42.49 -8.07 13.54
C GLY A 212 -43.00 -6.65 13.26
N ASP A 213 -42.88 -5.72 14.20
CA ASP A 213 -43.22 -4.32 13.96
C ASP A 213 -42.11 -3.60 13.20
N GLY A 214 -42.50 -2.82 12.20
CA GLY A 214 -41.61 -1.89 11.51
C GLY A 214 -41.25 -0.71 12.41
N VAL A 215 -40.09 -0.10 12.14
CA VAL A 215 -39.63 1.11 12.82
C VAL A 215 -39.11 2.14 11.82
N TRP A 216 -39.16 3.42 12.21
CA TRP A 216 -38.53 4.49 11.47
C TRP A 216 -37.00 4.37 11.52
N LYS A 217 -36.34 4.86 10.47
CA LYS A 217 -34.87 4.99 10.43
C LYS A 217 -34.31 5.84 11.58
N TRP A 218 -35.06 6.83 12.03
CA TRP A 218 -34.64 7.83 13.01
C TRP A 218 -35.54 7.87 14.24
N THR A 219 -34.97 8.28 15.38
CA THR A 219 -35.77 8.66 16.56
C THR A 219 -36.60 9.90 16.24
N TYR A 220 -37.68 10.12 16.99
CA TYR A 220 -38.54 11.30 16.78
C TYR A 220 -37.75 12.62 16.84
N ALA A 221 -36.83 12.74 17.80
CA ALA A 221 -35.99 13.93 17.95
C ALA A 221 -35.16 14.21 16.68
N ARG A 222 -34.52 13.19 16.11
CA ARG A 222 -33.73 13.32 14.88
C ARG A 222 -34.61 13.60 13.66
N TYR A 223 -35.78 12.95 13.57
CA TYR A 223 -36.76 13.28 12.53
C TYR A 223 -37.18 14.75 12.60
N LYS A 224 -37.48 15.25 13.81
CA LYS A 224 -37.96 16.63 13.99
C LYS A 224 -36.89 17.67 13.66
N GLU A 225 -35.64 17.40 14.01
CA GLU A 225 -34.50 18.21 13.60
C GLU A 225 -34.41 18.32 12.07
N GLU A 226 -34.43 17.19 11.37
CA GLU A 226 -34.35 17.14 9.90
C GLU A 226 -35.59 17.74 9.22
N TYR A 227 -36.77 17.59 9.83
CA TYR A 227 -38.00 18.25 9.38
C TYR A 227 -37.86 19.77 9.45
N ASN A 228 -37.38 20.30 10.59
CA ASN A 228 -37.16 21.73 10.79
C ASN A 228 -36.10 22.31 9.84
N LEU A 229 -35.10 21.50 9.46
CA LEU A 229 -34.09 21.85 8.46
C LEU A 229 -34.61 21.77 7.01
N GLY A 230 -35.85 21.33 6.78
CA GLY A 230 -36.44 21.19 5.44
C GLY A 230 -35.91 19.98 4.66
N ASN A 231 -35.38 18.97 5.36
CA ASN A 231 -34.83 17.75 4.77
C ASN A 231 -35.84 16.61 4.67
N ILE A 232 -37.10 16.82 5.07
CA ILE A 232 -38.17 15.82 4.95
C ILE A 232 -39.07 16.12 3.75
N VAL A 233 -39.42 15.08 3.00
CA VAL A 233 -40.30 15.15 1.83
C VAL A 233 -41.44 14.15 2.01
N PHE A 234 -42.68 14.65 1.94
CA PHE A 234 -43.89 13.84 1.91
C PHE A 234 -44.30 13.62 0.46
N LYS A 235 -44.63 12.38 0.11
CA LYS A 235 -45.12 12.05 -1.23
C LYS A 235 -46.38 11.21 -1.15
N GLU A 236 -47.43 11.69 -1.81
CA GLU A 236 -48.65 10.91 -1.99
C GLU A 236 -48.39 9.70 -2.88
N THR A 237 -49.01 8.58 -2.54
CA THR A 237 -48.90 7.33 -3.26
C THR A 237 -50.11 6.44 -2.99
N THR A 238 -50.45 5.60 -3.96
CA THR A 238 -51.50 4.57 -3.83
C THR A 238 -50.96 3.24 -3.29
N THR A 239 -49.65 3.15 -3.01
CA THR A 239 -48.97 1.91 -2.58
C THR A 239 -48.01 2.18 -1.42
N SER A 240 -48.44 2.97 -0.43
CA SER A 240 -47.61 3.21 0.76
C SER A 240 -47.37 1.91 1.52
N ALA A 241 -46.15 1.73 2.01
CA ALA A 241 -45.84 0.62 2.92
C ALA A 241 -46.16 0.98 4.38
N LEU A 242 -46.53 2.24 4.64
CA LEU A 242 -46.93 2.76 5.94
C LEU A 242 -48.42 2.52 6.17
N VAL A 243 -48.82 2.57 7.44
CA VAL A 243 -50.21 2.48 7.84
C VAL A 243 -50.70 3.76 8.49
N ASP A 244 -51.99 4.04 8.34
CA ASP A 244 -52.71 5.14 8.97
C ASP A 244 -53.17 4.80 10.39
N GLU A 245 -53.94 5.71 10.98
CA GLU A 245 -54.51 5.66 12.32
C GLU A 245 -55.44 4.47 12.53
N GLU A 246 -56.12 4.04 11.48
CA GLU A 246 -56.98 2.85 11.44
C GLU A 246 -56.21 1.56 11.11
N GLY A 247 -54.89 1.62 10.95
CA GLY A 247 -54.04 0.49 10.58
C GLY A 247 -54.18 0.06 9.12
N LYS A 248 -54.81 0.89 8.27
CA LYS A 248 -54.96 0.66 6.83
C LYS A 248 -53.81 1.32 6.07
N GLN A 249 -53.71 1.05 4.77
CA GLN A 249 -52.63 1.59 3.95
C GLN A 249 -52.69 3.13 3.89
N ALA A 250 -51.60 3.77 4.30
CA ALA A 250 -51.48 5.23 4.28
C ALA A 250 -51.44 5.81 2.86
N LYS A 251 -51.72 7.12 2.76
CA LYS A 251 -51.62 7.88 1.49
C LYS A 251 -50.21 8.42 1.24
N TYR A 252 -49.36 8.53 2.25
CA TYR A 252 -48.05 9.13 2.14
C TYR A 252 -46.93 8.11 2.32
N ASN A 253 -45.83 8.32 1.61
CA ASN A 253 -44.50 7.83 1.96
C ASN A 253 -43.63 9.03 2.36
N ILE A 254 -42.83 8.85 3.42
CA ILE A 254 -41.94 9.89 3.94
C ILE A 254 -40.51 9.58 3.53
N TYR A 255 -39.82 10.60 3.02
CA TYR A 255 -38.44 10.54 2.56
C TYR A 255 -37.59 11.57 3.28
N ASN A 256 -36.31 11.28 3.45
CA ASN A 256 -35.30 12.27 3.81
C ASN A 256 -34.44 12.62 2.60
N LYS A 257 -34.07 13.89 2.46
CA LYS A 257 -33.08 14.36 1.50
C LYS A 257 -31.69 13.84 1.90
N LEU A 258 -30.91 13.46 0.91
CA LEU A 258 -29.50 13.08 1.02
C LEU A 258 -28.71 13.99 0.09
N TRP A 259 -28.02 14.97 0.66
CA TRP A 259 -27.26 15.95 -0.10
C TRP A 259 -26.03 15.31 -0.74
N LEU A 260 -25.87 15.47 -2.06
CA LEU A 260 -24.79 14.83 -2.81
C LEU A 260 -23.42 15.23 -2.25
N LYS A 261 -23.22 16.52 -1.97
CA LYS A 261 -21.98 17.08 -1.45
C LYS A 261 -21.59 16.41 -0.13
N ASP A 262 -22.50 16.38 0.85
CA ASP A 262 -22.30 15.74 2.15
C ASP A 262 -21.95 14.24 1.99
N GLN A 263 -22.59 13.55 1.05
CA GLN A 263 -22.35 12.13 0.80
C GLN A 263 -21.01 11.88 0.10
N GLN A 264 -20.58 12.78 -0.80
CA GLN A 264 -19.28 12.71 -1.45
C GLN A 264 -18.13 12.96 -0.47
N GLU A 265 -18.29 13.91 0.46
CA GLU A 265 -17.31 14.18 1.53
C GLU A 265 -17.20 13.01 2.51
N LYS A 266 -18.33 12.39 2.86
CA LYS A 266 -18.38 11.22 3.75
C LYS A 266 -17.83 9.95 3.09
N GLY A 267 -18.09 9.78 1.80
CA GLY A 267 -17.86 8.54 1.06
C GLY A 267 -18.75 7.38 1.52
N MET A 268 -18.61 6.24 0.86
CA MET A 268 -19.36 5.02 1.16
C MET A 268 -18.46 3.93 1.73
N VAL A 269 -18.99 3.12 2.64
CA VAL A 269 -18.29 1.89 3.06
C VAL A 269 -18.19 0.97 1.84
N PRO A 270 -16.98 0.55 1.43
CA PRO A 270 -16.83 -0.30 0.26
C PRO A 270 -17.41 -1.70 0.51
N GLY A 271 -18.01 -2.28 -0.52
CA GLY A 271 -18.36 -3.70 -0.51
C GLY A 271 -17.13 -4.59 -0.69
N ASN A 272 -17.22 -5.85 -0.24
CA ASN A 272 -16.17 -6.85 -0.39
C ASN A 272 -16.26 -7.67 -1.70
N LEU A 273 -17.10 -7.25 -2.64
CA LEU A 273 -17.16 -7.80 -4.00
C LEU A 273 -16.73 -6.73 -5.01
N ILE A 274 -15.65 -7.03 -5.75
CA ILE A 274 -15.12 -6.19 -6.81
C ILE A 274 -15.41 -6.86 -8.16
N ASN A 275 -16.24 -6.24 -8.99
CA ASN A 275 -16.61 -6.76 -10.31
C ASN A 275 -16.26 -5.82 -11.48
N LYS A 276 -15.48 -4.76 -11.23
CA LYS A 276 -15.22 -3.68 -12.20
C LYS A 276 -13.89 -3.77 -12.94
N TRP A 277 -12.86 -4.37 -12.33
CA TRP A 277 -11.48 -4.30 -12.83
C TRP A 277 -10.97 -5.69 -13.20
N GLU A 278 -11.37 -6.16 -14.37
CA GLU A 278 -10.97 -7.46 -14.93
C GLU A 278 -9.56 -7.43 -15.55
N ASN A 279 -8.95 -8.61 -15.71
CA ASN A 279 -7.60 -8.76 -16.26
C ASN A 279 -7.45 -8.18 -17.67
N ARG A 280 -8.50 -8.20 -18.51
CA ARG A 280 -8.48 -7.59 -19.85
C ARG A 280 -8.10 -6.10 -19.87
N GLN A 281 -8.36 -5.37 -18.78
CA GLN A 281 -7.94 -3.97 -18.66
C GLN A 281 -6.42 -3.86 -18.58
N SER A 282 -5.76 -4.73 -17.80
CA SER A 282 -4.30 -4.78 -17.72
C SER A 282 -3.65 -5.15 -19.06
N SER A 283 -4.23 -6.10 -19.80
CA SER A 283 -3.74 -6.50 -21.12
C SER A 283 -3.80 -5.35 -22.11
N LYS A 284 -4.86 -4.52 -22.05
CA LYS A 284 -4.98 -3.30 -22.85
C LYS A 284 -3.91 -2.28 -22.46
N GLU A 285 -3.73 -2.02 -21.16
CA GLU A 285 -2.71 -1.09 -20.65
C GLU A 285 -1.29 -1.49 -21.10
N LEU A 286 -0.93 -2.76 -20.97
CA LEU A 286 0.37 -3.28 -21.36
C LEU A 286 0.60 -3.21 -22.86
N LYS A 287 -0.42 -3.53 -23.67
CA LYS A 287 -0.38 -3.41 -25.12
C LYS A 287 -0.15 -1.96 -25.57
N GLU A 288 -0.83 -1.00 -24.93
CA GLU A 288 -0.63 0.43 -25.21
C GLU A 288 0.78 0.92 -24.86
N LEU A 289 1.40 0.34 -23.82
CA LEU A 289 2.78 0.65 -23.44
C LEU A 289 3.83 -0.17 -24.23
N GLY A 290 3.39 -1.17 -25.01
CA GLY A 290 4.27 -2.08 -25.71
C GLY A 290 5.14 -2.93 -24.76
N ILE A 291 4.61 -3.32 -23.61
CA ILE A 291 5.32 -4.14 -22.61
C ILE A 291 4.79 -5.57 -22.66
N PRO A 292 5.60 -6.56 -23.07
CA PRO A 292 5.20 -7.97 -23.07
C PRO A 292 5.33 -8.55 -21.67
N PHE A 293 4.22 -8.60 -20.95
CA PHE A 293 4.13 -9.20 -19.63
C PHE A 293 2.74 -9.83 -19.44
N ASP A 294 2.67 -11.00 -18.82
CA ASP A 294 1.42 -11.70 -18.58
C ASP A 294 0.95 -11.53 -17.13
N PHE A 295 -0.35 -11.66 -16.88
CA PHE A 295 -0.94 -11.68 -15.54
C PHE A 295 -0.73 -10.41 -14.68
N ALA A 296 -0.47 -9.25 -15.29
CA ALA A 296 -0.41 -8.00 -14.55
C ALA A 296 -1.76 -7.62 -13.90
N LYS A 297 -1.72 -7.04 -12.70
CA LYS A 297 -2.92 -6.47 -12.06
C LYS A 297 -3.35 -5.17 -12.76
N PRO A 298 -4.65 -4.91 -12.96
CA PRO A 298 -5.13 -3.65 -13.56
C PRO A 298 -4.81 -2.43 -12.68
N THR A 299 -4.35 -1.33 -13.28
CA THR A 299 -4.02 -0.12 -12.49
C THR A 299 -5.21 0.46 -11.73
N ASN A 300 -6.42 0.38 -12.30
CA ASN A 300 -7.63 0.90 -11.66
C ASN A 300 -8.04 0.12 -10.40
N LEU A 301 -7.73 -1.18 -10.32
CA LEU A 301 -7.91 -1.96 -9.10
C LEU A 301 -7.04 -1.39 -7.98
N LEU A 302 -5.74 -1.22 -8.26
CA LEU A 302 -4.77 -0.74 -7.28
C LEU A 302 -5.07 0.70 -6.86
N LYS A 303 -5.45 1.55 -7.82
CA LYS A 303 -5.92 2.92 -7.56
C LYS A 303 -7.12 2.95 -6.61
N TYR A 304 -8.09 2.04 -6.82
CA TYR A 304 -9.22 1.91 -5.92
C TYR A 304 -8.81 1.48 -4.50
N LEU A 305 -7.90 0.50 -4.37
CA LEU A 305 -7.41 0.06 -3.06
C LEU A 305 -6.70 1.21 -2.31
N ILE A 306 -5.89 2.01 -3.02
CA ILE A 306 -5.27 3.23 -2.47
C ILE A 306 -6.36 4.21 -2.01
N GLU A 307 -7.36 4.49 -2.86
CA GLU A 307 -8.44 5.41 -2.55
C GLU A 307 -9.22 5.00 -1.30
N ILE A 308 -9.67 3.74 -1.22
CA ILE A 308 -10.49 3.29 -0.08
C ILE A 308 -9.71 3.29 1.23
N SER A 309 -8.39 3.10 1.18
CA SER A 309 -7.53 3.08 2.36
C SER A 309 -7.37 4.46 3.02
N ARG A 310 -7.83 5.53 2.36
CA ARG A 310 -7.72 6.93 2.81
C ARG A 310 -6.27 7.32 3.17
N ILE A 311 -5.34 6.87 2.35
CA ILE A 311 -3.93 7.21 2.46
C ILE A 311 -3.76 8.74 2.49
N LYS A 312 -2.88 9.23 3.36
CA LYS A 312 -2.61 10.67 3.52
C LYS A 312 -1.52 11.11 2.54
N GLU A 313 -1.45 12.42 2.30
CA GLU A 313 -0.38 13.00 1.50
C GLU A 313 1.00 12.62 2.05
N ASN A 314 1.97 12.42 1.14
CA ASN A 314 3.36 12.06 1.44
C ASN A 314 3.57 10.69 2.11
N GLU A 315 2.55 9.85 2.28
CA GLU A 315 2.73 8.47 2.74
C GLU A 315 3.39 7.59 1.65
N ILE A 316 3.97 6.47 2.09
CA ILE A 316 4.70 5.53 1.25
C ILE A 316 3.85 4.29 1.03
N VAL A 317 3.70 3.88 -0.22
CA VAL A 317 3.13 2.58 -0.58
C VAL A 317 4.24 1.60 -0.98
N MET A 318 4.09 0.33 -0.64
CA MET A 318 5.11 -0.68 -0.92
C MET A 318 4.51 -1.90 -1.63
N ASP A 319 5.22 -2.40 -2.63
CA ASP A 319 4.96 -3.71 -3.22
C ASP A 319 6.28 -4.47 -3.43
N PHE A 320 6.47 -5.51 -2.62
CA PHE A 320 7.65 -6.36 -2.67
C PHE A 320 7.51 -7.60 -3.55
N PHE A 321 6.43 -7.66 -4.33
CA PHE A 321 6.24 -8.56 -5.47
C PHE A 321 5.80 -7.72 -6.68
N ALA A 322 6.65 -6.79 -7.12
CA ALA A 322 6.24 -5.75 -8.06
C ALA A 322 5.78 -6.29 -9.43
N GLY A 323 6.32 -7.44 -9.85
CA GLY A 323 6.06 -8.07 -11.13
C GLY A 323 6.24 -7.07 -12.28
N SER A 324 5.18 -6.85 -13.04
CA SER A 324 5.15 -5.87 -14.12
C SER A 324 5.33 -4.41 -13.71
N GLY A 325 5.22 -4.04 -12.43
CA GLY A 325 5.23 -2.65 -11.96
C GLY A 325 3.87 -1.94 -12.03
N SER A 326 2.76 -2.71 -12.03
CA SER A 326 1.40 -2.15 -12.04
C SER A 326 1.15 -1.19 -10.88
N PHE A 327 1.74 -1.42 -9.71
CA PHE A 327 1.50 -0.58 -8.53
C PHE A 327 2.10 0.82 -8.68
N GLY A 328 3.36 0.94 -9.11
CA GLY A 328 3.97 2.23 -9.41
C GLY A 328 3.23 2.98 -10.53
N HIS A 329 2.81 2.28 -11.58
CA HIS A 329 1.98 2.86 -12.64
C HIS A 329 0.63 3.37 -12.10
N SER A 330 -0.03 2.63 -11.21
CA SER A 330 -1.27 3.09 -10.59
C SER A 330 -1.08 4.35 -9.74
N LEU A 331 0.08 4.50 -9.09
CA LEU A 331 0.38 5.66 -8.26
C LEU A 331 0.60 6.93 -9.09
N TYR A 332 1.25 6.83 -10.26
CA TYR A 332 1.36 7.97 -11.18
C TYR A 332 -0.01 8.51 -11.57
N LYS A 333 -0.94 7.62 -11.94
CA LYS A 333 -2.32 8.00 -12.25
C LYS A 333 -3.02 8.61 -11.05
N TYR A 334 -2.91 7.99 -9.88
CA TYR A 334 -3.54 8.50 -8.67
C TYR A 334 -3.05 9.89 -8.28
N ASN A 335 -1.72 10.11 -8.32
CA ASN A 335 -1.10 11.38 -8.01
C ASN A 335 -1.48 12.49 -9.01
N ALA A 336 -1.56 12.17 -10.30
CA ALA A 336 -2.02 13.11 -11.32
C ALA A 336 -3.50 13.48 -11.14
N GLU A 337 -4.38 12.50 -10.89
CA GLU A 337 -5.82 12.72 -10.75
C GLU A 337 -6.23 13.45 -9.47
N ASN A 338 -5.50 13.24 -8.37
CA ASN A 338 -5.85 13.78 -7.06
C ASN A 338 -4.89 14.89 -6.59
N ASN A 339 -3.92 15.28 -7.45
CA ASN A 339 -2.85 16.23 -7.13
C ASN A 339 -2.09 15.88 -5.83
N THR A 340 -1.76 14.60 -5.65
CA THR A 340 -1.03 14.10 -4.47
C THR A 340 0.43 13.81 -4.79
N SER A 341 1.24 13.61 -3.74
CA SER A 341 2.69 13.34 -3.79
C SER A 341 3.05 12.01 -3.13
N LEU A 342 2.21 10.98 -3.30
CA LEU A 342 2.48 9.66 -2.73
C LEU A 342 3.74 9.06 -3.34
N LYS A 343 4.51 8.35 -2.52
CA LYS A 343 5.77 7.70 -2.93
C LYS A 343 5.59 6.19 -2.95
N TYR A 344 6.33 5.49 -3.79
CA TYR A 344 6.35 4.03 -3.78
C TYR A 344 7.74 3.45 -3.50
N ILE A 345 7.74 2.23 -2.98
CA ILE A 345 8.89 1.32 -2.98
C ILE A 345 8.45 0.03 -3.68
N LEU A 346 9.15 -0.34 -4.74
CA LEU A 346 8.92 -1.59 -5.47
C LEU A 346 10.14 -2.49 -5.32
N VAL A 347 9.92 -3.76 -4.96
CA VAL A 347 10.95 -4.79 -4.95
C VAL A 347 10.60 -5.84 -6.00
N GLN A 348 11.57 -6.13 -6.85
CA GLN A 348 11.45 -7.15 -7.89
C GLN A 348 12.73 -7.98 -7.91
N LEU A 349 12.60 -9.31 -7.90
CA LEU A 349 13.74 -10.19 -8.10
C LEU A 349 14.22 -10.08 -9.57
N PRO A 350 15.54 -10.04 -9.82
CA PRO A 350 16.10 -10.07 -11.18
C PRO A 350 16.04 -11.48 -11.78
N GLU A 351 14.83 -12.07 -11.81
CA GLU A 351 14.56 -13.36 -12.41
C GLU A 351 14.92 -13.33 -13.90
N LYS A 352 15.76 -14.28 -14.32
CA LYS A 352 16.22 -14.40 -15.70
C LYS A 352 15.09 -14.93 -16.58
N LEU A 353 14.89 -14.26 -17.71
CA LEU A 353 13.98 -14.70 -18.75
C LEU A 353 14.66 -15.78 -19.59
N SER A 354 13.93 -16.86 -19.87
CA SER A 354 14.38 -17.93 -20.75
C SER A 354 13.75 -17.81 -22.14
N PHE A 355 14.55 -17.97 -23.19
CA PHE A 355 14.05 -18.05 -24.56
C PHE A 355 13.27 -19.34 -24.83
N ASP A 356 13.61 -20.43 -24.12
CA ASP A 356 13.00 -21.75 -24.31
C ASP A 356 11.64 -21.86 -23.63
N ASN A 357 11.37 -21.01 -22.64
CA ASN A 357 10.06 -20.90 -22.03
C ASN A 357 9.13 -20.09 -22.95
N GLN A 358 8.10 -20.74 -23.49
CA GLN A 358 7.14 -20.13 -24.42
C GLN A 358 6.44 -18.90 -23.81
N ASP A 359 6.13 -18.94 -22.52
CA ASP A 359 5.46 -17.84 -21.81
C ASP A 359 6.40 -16.63 -21.62
N GLN A 360 7.72 -16.87 -21.55
CA GLN A 360 8.72 -15.81 -21.36
C GLN A 360 9.36 -15.33 -22.67
N LYS A 361 9.14 -16.03 -23.79
CA LYS A 361 9.83 -15.79 -25.06
C LYS A 361 9.61 -14.39 -25.61
N GLN A 362 8.38 -13.86 -25.50
CA GLN A 362 8.08 -12.49 -25.97
C GLN A 362 8.82 -11.45 -25.13
N ALA A 363 8.80 -11.60 -23.81
CA ALA A 363 9.55 -10.78 -22.86
C ALA A 363 11.06 -10.84 -23.11
N TYR A 364 11.60 -12.02 -23.37
CA TYR A 364 13.00 -12.22 -23.72
C TYR A 364 13.39 -11.46 -24.99
N ASN A 365 12.61 -11.63 -26.07
CA ASN A 365 12.85 -10.98 -27.35
C ASN A 365 12.78 -9.46 -27.25
N PHE A 366 11.84 -8.94 -26.46
CA PHE A 366 11.75 -7.52 -26.16
C PHE A 366 13.02 -6.99 -25.48
N CYS A 367 13.52 -7.69 -24.46
CA CYS A 367 14.77 -7.30 -23.81
C CYS A 367 15.95 -7.31 -24.80
N VAL A 368 15.99 -8.26 -25.74
CA VAL A 368 17.02 -8.29 -26.79
C VAL A 368 16.90 -7.08 -27.73
N GLN A 369 15.68 -6.77 -28.19
CA GLN A 369 15.40 -5.65 -29.09
C GLN A 369 15.76 -4.30 -28.46
N GLU A 370 15.40 -4.11 -27.19
CA GLU A 370 15.67 -2.90 -26.41
C GLU A 370 17.10 -2.86 -25.82
N ARG A 371 17.92 -3.90 -26.08
CA ARG A 371 19.30 -4.04 -25.56
C ARG A 371 19.39 -4.01 -24.03
N LEU A 372 18.40 -4.60 -23.37
CA LEU A 372 18.28 -4.71 -21.92
C LEU A 372 18.80 -6.08 -21.41
N PRO A 373 19.24 -6.16 -20.14
CA PRO A 373 19.36 -7.44 -19.44
C PRO A 373 18.06 -8.25 -19.53
N LYS A 374 18.17 -9.57 -19.71
CA LYS A 374 17.01 -10.45 -19.93
C LYS A 374 16.41 -10.86 -18.59
N THR A 375 15.85 -9.89 -17.86
CA THR A 375 15.27 -10.11 -16.54
C THR A 375 13.91 -9.43 -16.40
N ILE A 376 13.06 -9.95 -15.52
CA ILE A 376 11.75 -9.34 -15.23
C ILE A 376 11.91 -7.89 -14.76
N CYS A 377 12.93 -7.59 -13.95
CA CYS A 377 13.24 -6.24 -13.48
C CYS A 377 13.33 -5.20 -14.60
N GLU A 378 13.87 -5.57 -15.77
CA GLU A 378 13.97 -4.64 -16.89
C GLU A 378 12.61 -4.31 -17.50
N LEU A 379 11.70 -5.29 -17.57
CA LEU A 379 10.30 -5.06 -17.98
C LEU A 379 9.59 -4.13 -16.99
N THR A 380 9.78 -4.35 -15.69
CA THR A 380 9.23 -3.50 -14.62
C THR A 380 9.68 -2.05 -14.79
N LYS A 381 11.00 -1.83 -14.91
CA LYS A 381 11.58 -0.49 -15.09
C LYS A 381 11.09 0.17 -16.37
N GLU A 382 11.03 -0.58 -17.46
CA GLU A 382 10.62 -0.04 -18.75
C GLU A 382 9.13 0.30 -18.76
N ARG A 383 8.27 -0.51 -18.13
CA ARG A 383 6.87 -0.14 -17.89
C ARG A 383 6.76 1.16 -17.12
N LEU A 384 7.50 1.32 -16.02
CA LEU A 384 7.43 2.52 -15.18
C LEU A 384 7.88 3.77 -15.95
N ARG A 385 8.94 3.70 -16.76
CA ARG A 385 9.38 4.81 -17.61
C ARG A 385 8.32 5.20 -18.63
N ARG A 386 7.79 4.22 -19.38
CA ARG A 386 6.76 4.48 -20.40
C ARG A 386 5.46 4.98 -19.79
N ALA A 387 5.05 4.42 -18.66
CA ALA A 387 3.88 4.86 -17.92
C ALA A 387 4.03 6.29 -17.38
N GLY A 388 5.15 6.62 -16.75
CA GLY A 388 5.42 7.96 -16.24
C GLY A 388 5.41 9.01 -17.35
N LYS A 389 6.04 8.70 -18.49
CA LYS A 389 6.01 9.55 -19.69
C LYS A 389 4.57 9.76 -20.18
N LYS A 390 3.80 8.67 -20.35
CA LYS A 390 2.41 8.74 -20.81
C LYS A 390 1.52 9.58 -19.88
N VAL A 391 1.62 9.37 -18.57
CA VAL A 391 0.85 10.15 -17.58
C VAL A 391 1.19 11.63 -17.64
N ARG A 392 2.47 11.99 -17.83
CA ARG A 392 2.88 13.39 -18.03
C ARG A 392 2.28 13.99 -19.31
N GLU A 393 2.35 13.26 -20.42
CA GLU A 393 1.80 13.70 -21.71
C GLU A 393 0.27 13.89 -21.65
N GLU A 394 -0.44 13.04 -20.91
CA GLU A 394 -1.88 13.14 -20.69
C GLU A 394 -2.26 14.25 -19.69
N ASN A 395 -1.32 14.74 -18.88
CA ASN A 395 -1.55 15.77 -17.85
C ASN A 395 -0.46 16.87 -17.87
N PRO A 396 -0.42 17.74 -18.91
CA PRO A 396 0.69 18.69 -19.08
C PRO A 396 0.84 19.72 -17.95
N GLU A 397 -0.25 20.10 -17.31
CA GLU A 397 -0.27 21.07 -16.19
C GLU A 397 0.15 20.45 -14.85
N TRP A 398 0.18 19.12 -14.76
CA TRP A 398 0.57 18.43 -13.53
C TRP A 398 2.10 18.28 -13.49
N ASN A 399 2.72 18.86 -12.46
CA ASN A 399 4.17 18.86 -12.23
C ASN A 399 4.65 17.85 -11.17
N GLY A 400 3.84 16.83 -10.84
CA GLY A 400 4.21 15.83 -9.83
C GLY A 400 5.30 14.85 -10.30
N ASP A 401 5.93 14.11 -9.39
CA ASP A 401 7.07 13.25 -9.70
C ASP A 401 6.67 11.95 -10.44
N VAL A 402 7.37 11.64 -11.53
CA VAL A 402 7.26 10.38 -12.30
C VAL A 402 8.60 9.66 -12.43
N GLY A 403 9.63 10.18 -11.77
CA GLY A 403 10.95 9.59 -11.69
C GLY A 403 11.02 8.49 -10.63
N PHE A 404 12.05 7.66 -10.72
CA PHE A 404 12.36 6.68 -9.70
C PHE A 404 13.86 6.38 -9.70
N ARG A 405 14.39 6.02 -8.53
CA ARG A 405 15.75 5.52 -8.37
C ARG A 405 15.74 3.99 -8.39
N VAL A 406 16.81 3.39 -8.89
CA VAL A 406 16.98 1.94 -8.97
C VAL A 406 18.16 1.56 -8.11
N PHE A 407 17.92 0.67 -7.16
CA PHE A 407 18.95 0.09 -6.30
C PHE A 407 19.04 -1.41 -6.56
N LYS A 408 20.22 -1.98 -6.31
CA LYS A 408 20.46 -3.42 -6.39
C LYS A 408 21.04 -3.88 -5.06
N LEU A 409 20.68 -5.10 -4.66
CA LEU A 409 21.33 -5.74 -3.52
C LEU A 409 22.68 -6.31 -3.97
N ASP A 410 23.69 -6.10 -3.13
CA ASP A 410 25.03 -6.62 -3.26
C ASP A 410 25.55 -6.92 -1.84
N THR A 411 26.73 -7.51 -1.74
CA THR A 411 27.48 -7.65 -0.49
C THR A 411 27.83 -6.27 0.09
N SER A 412 28.11 -6.22 1.40
CA SER A 412 28.55 -4.99 2.07
C SER A 412 29.80 -4.45 1.36
N ASN A 413 29.90 -3.12 1.26
CA ASN A 413 31.08 -2.44 0.74
C ASN A 413 32.26 -2.53 1.71
N ILE A 414 31.99 -2.81 2.98
CA ILE A 414 32.99 -2.94 4.05
C ILE A 414 33.25 -4.43 4.23
N ARG A 415 34.53 -4.81 4.30
CA ARG A 415 34.93 -6.18 4.60
C ARG A 415 34.30 -6.62 5.93
N PRO A 416 33.65 -7.79 6.00
CA PRO A 416 33.20 -8.35 7.28
C PRO A 416 34.40 -8.88 8.06
N TRP A 417 34.40 -8.72 9.40
CA TRP A 417 35.46 -9.26 10.26
C TRP A 417 35.08 -10.70 10.63
N GLU A 418 35.71 -11.67 9.95
CA GLU A 418 35.46 -13.09 10.16
C GLU A 418 36.78 -13.83 10.42
N ALA A 419 37.52 -13.33 11.41
CA ALA A 419 38.80 -13.90 11.80
C ALA A 419 38.63 -15.22 12.56
N THR A 420 39.28 -16.26 12.06
CA THR A 420 39.55 -17.54 12.72
C THR A 420 41.04 -17.64 13.02
N ALA A 421 41.45 -18.60 13.87
CA ALA A 421 42.86 -18.81 14.18
C ALA A 421 43.72 -19.11 12.93
N GLU A 422 43.10 -19.64 11.87
CA GLU A 422 43.75 -20.09 10.64
C GLU A 422 43.91 -18.96 9.62
N ASN A 423 42.99 -17.97 9.58
CA ASN A 423 43.00 -16.88 8.60
C ASN A 423 43.34 -15.51 9.20
N LEU A 424 43.69 -15.43 10.49
CA LEU A 424 43.88 -14.18 11.22
C LEU A 424 44.91 -13.26 10.55
N SER A 425 46.05 -13.79 10.10
CA SER A 425 47.08 -12.97 9.43
C SER A 425 46.55 -12.37 8.13
N GLU A 426 45.89 -13.18 7.31
CA GLU A 426 45.31 -12.73 6.03
C GLU A 426 44.17 -11.71 6.25
N GLN A 427 43.35 -11.90 7.29
CA GLN A 427 42.30 -10.96 7.69
C GLN A 427 42.88 -9.63 8.16
N ILE A 428 43.93 -9.63 8.97
CA ILE A 428 44.62 -8.40 9.42
C ILE A 428 45.19 -7.64 8.22
N ASP A 429 45.88 -8.33 7.30
CA ASP A 429 46.46 -7.71 6.11
C ASP A 429 45.37 -7.15 5.18
N ALA A 430 44.26 -7.87 5.01
CA ALA A 430 43.12 -7.41 4.22
C ALA A 430 42.39 -6.20 4.84
N TYR A 431 42.48 -6.01 6.15
CA TYR A 431 41.86 -4.90 6.87
C TYR A 431 42.65 -3.59 6.84
N VAL A 432 43.84 -3.59 6.24
CA VAL A 432 44.58 -2.35 5.93
C VAL A 432 43.75 -1.44 5.01
N SER A 433 42.95 -2.02 4.10
CA SER A 433 41.92 -1.32 3.32
C SER A 433 40.56 -1.96 3.59
N PRO A 434 39.76 -1.42 4.53
CA PRO A 434 38.50 -2.03 4.95
C PRO A 434 37.42 -2.02 3.85
N ILE A 435 37.60 -1.20 2.80
CA ILE A 435 36.71 -1.15 1.64
C ILE A 435 37.05 -2.27 0.66
N LEU A 436 36.02 -2.96 0.15
CA LEU A 436 36.17 -3.94 -0.93
C LEU A 436 36.59 -3.28 -2.25
N GLU A 437 37.42 -3.97 -3.03
CA GLU A 437 37.82 -3.50 -4.35
C GLU A 437 36.61 -3.38 -5.30
N GLY A 438 36.64 -2.38 -6.18
CA GLY A 438 35.61 -2.14 -7.19
C GLY A 438 34.33 -1.47 -6.69
N ARG A 439 34.28 -1.06 -5.42
CA ARG A 439 33.16 -0.27 -4.85
C ARG A 439 33.30 1.21 -5.19
N SER A 440 32.19 1.83 -5.59
CA SER A 440 32.13 3.26 -5.89
C SER A 440 31.81 4.10 -4.65
N GLU A 441 32.09 5.40 -4.72
CA GLU A 441 31.70 6.37 -3.69
C GLU A 441 30.17 6.35 -3.44
N ASP A 442 29.38 6.17 -4.51
CA ASP A 442 27.92 6.07 -4.43
C ASP A 442 27.46 4.80 -3.70
N ASP A 443 28.18 3.68 -3.85
CA ASP A 443 27.87 2.44 -3.15
C ASP A 443 28.08 2.61 -1.64
N LEU A 444 29.23 3.19 -1.26
CA LEU A 444 29.57 3.51 0.12
C LEU A 444 28.55 4.47 0.74
N LEU A 445 28.21 5.54 0.02
CA LEU A 445 27.23 6.52 0.47
C LEU A 445 25.87 5.85 0.70
N THR A 446 25.42 5.02 -0.24
CA THR A 446 24.13 4.33 -0.16
C THR A 446 24.08 3.39 1.04
N GLU A 447 25.12 2.61 1.30
CA GLU A 447 25.19 1.73 2.47
C GLU A 447 25.20 2.51 3.78
N LEU A 448 25.96 3.61 3.86
CA LEU A 448 25.98 4.48 5.04
C LEU A 448 24.60 5.11 5.30
N MET A 449 23.93 5.60 4.26
CA MET A 449 22.58 6.15 4.37
C MET A 449 21.63 5.11 4.95
N LEU A 450 21.66 3.87 4.45
CA LEU A 450 20.83 2.77 4.97
C LEU A 450 21.13 2.44 6.44
N LYS A 451 22.41 2.27 6.79
CA LYS A 451 22.83 1.95 8.17
C LYS A 451 22.46 3.06 9.16
N ARG A 452 22.37 4.30 8.70
CA ARG A 452 21.97 5.48 9.50
C ARG A 452 20.48 5.76 9.47
N GLY A 453 19.68 4.96 8.75
CA GLY A 453 18.24 5.19 8.62
C GLY A 453 17.88 6.44 7.81
N ILE A 454 18.79 6.94 6.98
CA ILE A 454 18.53 8.06 6.06
C ILE A 454 17.77 7.51 4.84
N ASN A 455 16.68 8.17 4.48
CA ASN A 455 15.82 7.74 3.38
C ASN A 455 16.55 7.83 2.02
N LEU A 456 16.48 6.79 1.20
CA LEU A 456 17.13 6.72 -0.12
C LEU A 456 16.61 7.73 -1.16
N SER A 457 15.50 8.41 -0.88
CA SER A 457 14.91 9.44 -1.75
C SER A 457 15.39 10.87 -1.45
N VAL A 458 16.21 11.07 -0.41
CA VAL A 458 16.72 12.41 -0.08
C VAL A 458 17.66 12.94 -1.16
N ASN A 459 17.85 14.25 -1.15
CA ASN A 459 18.81 14.91 -2.02
C ASN A 459 20.23 14.64 -1.53
N VAL A 460 21.10 14.38 -2.50
CA VAL A 460 22.55 14.30 -2.32
C VAL A 460 23.14 15.41 -3.18
N GLU A 461 23.86 16.32 -2.55
CA GLU A 461 24.58 17.39 -3.22
C GLU A 461 26.08 17.12 -3.11
N THR A 462 26.85 17.45 -4.16
CA THR A 462 28.30 17.34 -4.14
C THR A 462 28.94 18.71 -4.35
N ARG A 463 30.03 18.99 -3.61
CA ARG A 463 30.86 20.18 -3.78
C ARG A 463 32.33 19.80 -3.68
N GLN A 464 33.19 20.62 -4.27
CA GLN A 464 34.63 20.45 -4.17
C GLN A 464 35.24 21.51 -3.26
N PHE A 465 36.12 21.07 -2.37
CA PHE A 465 36.94 21.94 -1.52
C PHE A 465 38.39 21.49 -1.63
N ASN A 466 39.28 22.41 -2.04
CA ASN A 466 40.69 22.12 -2.27
C ASN A 466 40.95 20.88 -3.17
N GLY A 467 40.09 20.67 -4.18
CA GLY A 467 40.17 19.54 -5.11
C GLY A 467 39.60 18.22 -4.58
N LEU A 468 39.10 18.18 -3.34
CA LEU A 468 38.46 17.02 -2.74
C LEU A 468 36.93 17.13 -2.86
N THR A 469 36.29 16.06 -3.32
CA THR A 469 34.83 15.99 -3.44
C THR A 469 34.21 15.63 -2.08
N ILE A 470 33.25 16.46 -1.66
CA ILE A 470 32.42 16.23 -0.47
C ILE A 470 30.97 16.05 -0.91
N SER A 471 30.35 14.98 -0.43
CA SER A 471 28.91 14.76 -0.56
C SER A 471 28.18 15.23 0.71
N CYS A 472 27.05 15.91 0.53
CA CYS A 472 26.15 16.36 1.58
C CYS A 472 24.77 15.73 1.37
N VAL A 473 24.24 15.07 2.39
CA VAL A 473 22.98 14.33 2.33
C VAL A 473 21.95 14.94 3.27
N ASP A 474 20.71 15.05 2.79
CA ASP A 474 19.52 15.47 3.55
C ASP A 474 19.69 16.80 4.29
N GLY A 475 20.22 17.81 3.59
CA GLY A 475 20.39 19.16 4.14
C GLY A 475 21.44 19.25 5.24
N GLY A 476 22.48 18.41 5.19
CA GLY A 476 23.63 18.46 6.09
C GLY A 476 23.56 17.49 7.26
N LYS A 477 22.68 16.48 7.23
CA LYS A 477 22.69 15.40 8.24
C LYS A 477 23.91 14.49 8.12
N LEU A 478 24.41 14.31 6.90
CA LEU A 478 25.58 13.49 6.62
C LEU A 478 26.48 14.21 5.62
N PHE A 479 27.76 14.32 5.96
CA PHE A 479 28.82 14.70 5.04
C PHE A 479 29.78 13.52 4.85
N THR A 480 30.19 13.26 3.61
CA THR A 480 31.16 12.21 3.31
C THR A 480 32.29 12.71 2.42
N CYS A 481 33.51 12.23 2.68
CA CYS A 481 34.69 12.41 1.84
C CYS A 481 35.29 11.04 1.58
N PHE A 482 35.20 10.55 0.35
CA PHE A 482 35.73 9.24 -0.05
C PHE A 482 36.97 9.34 -0.96
N ALA A 483 37.61 10.52 -0.97
CA ALA A 483 38.88 10.69 -1.65
C ALA A 483 39.93 9.70 -1.11
N SER A 484 40.68 9.08 -2.02
CA SER A 484 41.73 8.10 -1.67
C SER A 484 42.97 8.74 -1.06
N GLN A 485 43.14 10.06 -1.19
CA GLN A 485 44.23 10.81 -0.58
C GLN A 485 43.73 12.18 -0.10
N ILE A 486 44.02 12.50 1.16
CA ILE A 486 43.74 13.77 1.82
C ILE A 486 45.09 14.36 2.27
N PRO A 487 45.68 15.26 1.47
CA PRO A 487 46.92 15.95 1.83
C PRO A 487 46.76 16.78 3.10
N ALA A 488 47.80 16.85 3.92
CA ALA A 488 47.79 17.69 5.13
C ALA A 488 47.53 19.17 4.80
N SER A 489 47.96 19.64 3.62
CA SER A 489 47.73 20.99 3.12
C SER A 489 46.28 21.29 2.73
N SER A 490 45.44 20.28 2.49
CA SER A 490 44.04 20.47 2.11
C SER A 490 43.09 20.47 3.30
N VAL A 491 43.50 19.93 4.46
CA VAL A 491 42.66 19.72 5.66
C VAL A 491 41.94 20.98 6.12
N GLU A 492 42.65 22.10 6.26
CA GLU A 492 42.06 23.33 6.78
C GLU A 492 41.01 23.91 5.82
N GLY A 493 41.31 23.93 4.52
CA GLY A 493 40.38 24.40 3.48
C GLY A 493 39.17 23.48 3.32
N LEU A 494 39.39 22.16 3.37
CA LEU A 494 38.33 21.15 3.36
C LEU A 494 37.38 21.36 4.54
N THR A 495 37.94 21.50 5.73
CA THR A 495 37.17 21.61 6.98
C THR A 495 36.38 22.90 7.03
N ASN A 496 36.99 24.03 6.68
CA ASN A 496 36.30 25.32 6.60
C ASN A 496 35.18 25.29 5.55
N GLY A 497 35.41 24.65 4.39
CA GLY A 497 34.39 24.45 3.37
C GLY A 497 33.17 23.67 3.87
N ILE A 498 33.40 22.58 4.60
CA ILE A 498 32.33 21.78 5.24
C ILE A 498 31.57 22.64 6.27
N LEU A 499 32.28 23.39 7.11
CA LEU A 499 31.67 24.24 8.14
C LEU A 499 30.82 25.37 7.55
N ASP A 500 31.30 26.02 6.49
CA ASP A 500 30.55 27.07 5.82
C ASP A 500 29.32 26.51 5.11
N TRP A 501 29.44 25.32 4.50
CA TRP A 501 28.30 24.64 3.92
C TRP A 501 27.27 24.24 4.99
N HIS A 502 27.70 23.62 6.08
CA HIS A 502 26.86 23.27 7.24
C HIS A 502 26.10 24.48 7.79
N LYS A 503 26.80 25.60 7.99
CA LYS A 503 26.20 26.88 8.42
C LYS A 503 25.17 27.40 7.41
N SER A 504 25.48 27.34 6.12
CA SER A 504 24.56 27.81 5.06
C SER A 504 23.26 27.01 5.02
N LEU A 505 23.32 25.72 5.35
CA LEU A 505 22.16 24.82 5.42
C LEU A 505 21.38 24.96 6.73
N LYS A 506 21.93 25.66 7.74
CA LYS A 506 21.40 25.70 9.11
C LYS A 506 21.19 24.30 9.68
N ALA A 507 22.12 23.40 9.37
CA ALA A 507 22.04 22.00 9.76
C ALA A 507 22.18 21.81 11.28
N GLY A 508 21.64 20.70 11.78
CA GLY A 508 21.66 20.34 13.20
C GLY A 508 23.08 20.03 13.70
N LYS A 509 23.24 19.96 15.03
CA LYS A 509 24.52 19.56 15.65
C LYS A 509 24.75 18.04 15.62
N ASP A 510 23.71 17.28 15.29
CA ASP A 510 23.73 15.82 15.12
C ASP A 510 24.33 15.37 13.78
N THR A 511 24.74 16.32 12.92
CA THR A 511 25.45 16.06 11.67
C THR A 511 26.61 15.08 11.88
N VAL A 512 26.66 14.09 11.00
CA VAL A 512 27.68 13.05 10.98
C VAL A 512 28.64 13.29 9.81
N CYS A 513 29.93 13.16 10.05
CA CYS A 513 30.95 13.27 9.01
C CYS A 513 31.73 11.96 8.88
N TYR A 514 31.85 11.45 7.66
CA TYR A 514 32.60 10.24 7.33
C TYR A 514 33.79 10.53 6.42
N PHE A 515 34.93 9.98 6.78
CA PHE A 515 36.18 10.04 6.02
C PHE A 515 36.77 8.63 5.94
N LEU A 516 37.57 8.34 4.90
CA LEU A 516 38.35 7.11 4.84
C LEU A 516 39.59 7.26 5.72
N ASP A 517 39.87 6.28 6.57
CA ASP A 517 40.98 6.41 7.53
C ASP A 517 42.35 6.40 6.84
N ASP A 518 42.50 5.49 5.88
CA ASP A 518 43.70 5.26 5.08
C ASP A 518 43.99 6.37 4.07
N ALA A 519 43.03 7.27 3.82
CA ALA A 519 43.21 8.38 2.90
C ALA A 519 44.06 9.52 3.47
N PHE A 520 44.20 9.66 4.79
CA PHE A 520 44.96 10.76 5.37
C PHE A 520 46.47 10.60 5.15
N GLU A 521 47.15 11.67 4.71
CA GLU A 521 48.60 11.67 4.52
C GLU A 521 49.37 11.25 5.80
N ASN A 522 48.85 11.63 6.97
CA ASN A 522 49.41 11.25 8.27
C ASN A 522 48.38 11.45 9.41
N ASN A 523 48.68 10.89 10.59
CA ASN A 523 47.84 11.00 11.79
C ASN A 523 47.62 12.45 12.27
N VAL A 524 48.55 13.36 11.96
CA VAL A 524 48.43 14.78 12.33
C VAL A 524 47.34 15.45 11.50
N ALA A 525 47.27 15.17 10.19
CA ALA A 525 46.22 15.65 9.30
C ALA A 525 44.83 15.22 9.78
N LYS A 526 44.65 13.94 10.13
CA LYS A 526 43.41 13.40 10.70
C LYS A 526 43.03 14.10 12.01
N THR A 527 43.99 14.22 12.94
CA THR A 527 43.75 14.83 14.25
C THR A 527 43.36 16.30 14.12
N ASN A 528 44.04 17.04 13.23
CA ASN A 528 43.72 18.43 12.95
C ASN A 528 42.30 18.59 12.38
N LEU A 529 41.92 17.75 11.40
CA LEU A 529 40.56 17.77 10.85
C LEU A 529 39.51 17.55 11.94
N CYS A 530 39.71 16.53 12.79
CA CYS A 530 38.78 16.22 13.87
C CYS A 530 38.68 17.39 14.87
N ALA A 531 39.82 17.94 15.30
CA ALA A 531 39.85 19.04 16.25
C ALA A 531 39.13 20.30 15.73
N ILE A 532 39.31 20.66 14.45
CA ILE A 532 38.65 21.84 13.86
C ILE A 532 37.13 21.64 13.79
N LEU A 533 36.66 20.45 13.38
CA LEU A 533 35.22 20.14 13.32
C LEU A 533 34.59 20.13 14.72
N GLU A 534 35.27 19.52 15.70
CA GLU A 534 34.82 19.46 17.10
C GLU A 534 34.74 20.85 17.74
N GLN A 535 35.73 21.73 17.50
CA GLN A 535 35.71 23.12 17.97
C GLN A 535 34.47 23.90 17.50
N HIS A 536 33.91 23.50 16.35
CA HIS A 536 32.70 24.11 15.77
C HIS A 536 31.42 23.32 16.08
N GLY A 537 31.50 22.30 16.95
CA GLY A 537 30.35 21.54 17.44
C GLY A 537 29.93 20.35 16.58
N LEU A 538 30.76 19.92 15.62
CA LEU A 538 30.56 18.70 14.84
C LEU A 538 31.37 17.56 15.46
N THR A 539 30.75 16.82 16.37
CA THR A 539 31.44 15.79 17.18
C THR A 539 31.22 14.36 16.69
N ASN A 540 30.28 14.13 15.77
CA ASN A 540 29.97 12.79 15.25
C ASN A 540 30.86 12.47 14.03
N LEU A 541 32.16 12.30 14.30
CA LEU A 541 33.18 12.01 13.31
C LEU A 541 33.47 10.52 13.28
N HIS A 542 33.42 9.92 12.10
CA HIS A 542 33.73 8.52 11.90
C HIS A 542 34.74 8.35 10.77
N SER A 543 35.73 7.51 11.01
CA SER A 543 36.60 6.99 9.96
C SER A 543 36.15 5.58 9.60
N LEU A 544 36.07 5.30 8.29
CA LEU A 544 35.79 3.97 7.75
C LEU A 544 37.06 3.15 7.60
#